data_AF-A0A6B2E0I1-F1
#
_entry.id   AF-A0A6B2E0I1-F1
#
_cell.length_a   1.000
_cell.length_b   1.000
_cell.length_c   1.000
_cell.angle_alpha   90.00
_cell.angle_beta   90.00
_cell.angle_gamma   90.00
#
_symmetry.space_group_name_H-M   'P 1'
#
loop_
_entity.id
_entity.type
_entity.pdbx_description
1 polymer ?
#
loop_
_entity_poly.entity_id
_entity_poly.type
_entity_poly.pdbx_seq_one_letter_code
_entity_poly.pdbx_strand_id
1 'polypeptide(L)'
;LGLDAAGHPLLAAATRLADPDVRLFTGRLSLAAMPWLADHAVLDTPLLPGTAFLDLALHAARETGAAVAELTVEAPLVLPRHGAVLVQVTVGEDAVKIFARTEDGPWTRHASGTLAPAADVRPPLAWPPAGTEIDVEKFYVAAAEDGFDYGPAFQGLARAWRSGDDVYAEISPAEPGAFVVHPALLDAAAQAVRLGDFFADDAPRLPFAWSGVTAHTAGARALRARLSSAGPDAVSLVVDDEDGRPVLTAEALTLRPFSPAQLAAGSDSLYRLAWQPIEVGAPAEGDVVVSVEPGDVREVLVRHLDLVREWLDRAEDGRLVVLTRGATEDDLAGAALWGLLRSAQAEHPGRIVLADVDDDPRSLDVLPAALGTGEGQLALRAGTAYVPAFARA
;
A
#
# COMPACT_ATOMS: atom_id res chain seq x y z
N LEU A 1 -2.77 -32.05 15.82
CA LEU A 1 -2.49 -30.60 15.82
C LEU A 1 -3.81 -29.91 16.15
N GLY A 2 -3.85 -28.95 17.08
CA GLY A 2 -5.08 -28.26 17.51
C GLY A 2 -5.60 -27.20 16.53
N LEU A 3 -5.50 -27.48 15.22
CA LEU A 3 -5.92 -26.61 14.13
C LEU A 3 -6.89 -27.39 13.25
N ASP A 4 -7.97 -26.72 12.83
CA ASP A 4 -8.93 -27.25 11.87
C ASP A 4 -8.57 -26.78 10.46
N ALA A 5 -9.01 -27.53 9.44
CA ALA A 5 -8.93 -27.06 8.06
C ALA A 5 -9.89 -25.90 7.86
N ALA A 6 -9.43 -24.81 7.24
CA ALA A 6 -10.30 -23.65 6.99
C ALA A 6 -11.32 -23.90 5.86
N GLY A 7 -11.08 -24.85 4.95
CA GLY A 7 -12.02 -25.17 3.87
C GLY A 7 -12.21 -24.03 2.86
N HIS A 8 -11.19 -23.19 2.68
CA HIS A 8 -11.21 -22.03 1.80
C HIS A 8 -9.91 -21.92 0.99
N PRO A 9 -9.91 -21.62 -0.31
CA PRO A 9 -8.68 -21.61 -1.11
C PRO A 9 -7.61 -20.61 -0.65
N LEU A 10 -8.02 -19.50 -0.03
CA LEU A 10 -7.10 -18.47 0.49
C LEU A 10 -6.72 -18.68 1.97
N LEU A 11 -7.29 -19.67 2.66
CA LEU A 11 -7.06 -19.92 4.09
C LEU A 11 -6.70 -21.40 4.31
N ALA A 12 -5.59 -21.65 5.01
CA ALA A 12 -5.11 -23.00 5.24
C ALA A 12 -5.68 -23.61 6.53
N ALA A 13 -5.75 -22.82 7.60
CA ALA A 13 -6.08 -23.31 8.94
C ALA A 13 -7.01 -22.35 9.69
N ALA A 14 -7.80 -22.93 10.59
CA ALA A 14 -8.70 -22.24 11.49
C ALA A 14 -8.46 -22.68 12.94
N THR A 15 -8.68 -21.76 13.88
CA THR A 15 -8.67 -22.05 15.32
C THR A 15 -9.55 -21.05 16.07
N ARG A 16 -9.98 -21.39 17.28
CA ARG A 16 -10.70 -20.49 18.17
C ARG A 16 -9.73 -20.00 19.25
N LEU A 17 -9.63 -18.68 19.41
CA LEU A 17 -8.84 -18.08 20.48
C LEU A 17 -9.63 -18.20 21.80
N ALA A 18 -8.91 -18.45 22.89
CA ALA A 18 -9.53 -18.61 24.21
C ALA A 18 -9.95 -17.26 24.83
N ASP A 19 -9.23 -16.19 24.49
CA ASP A 19 -9.49 -14.81 24.90
C ASP A 19 -8.78 -13.86 23.91
N PRO A 20 -9.49 -13.02 23.13
CA PRO A 20 -10.95 -12.91 23.06
C PRO A 20 -11.60 -14.12 22.37
N ASP A 21 -12.92 -14.34 22.57
CA ASP A 21 -13.69 -15.40 21.88
C ASP A 21 -13.90 -15.06 20.40
N VAL A 22 -12.83 -15.17 19.63
CA VAL A 22 -12.81 -14.94 18.18
C VAL A 22 -12.29 -16.18 17.48
N ARG A 23 -12.80 -16.42 16.27
CA ARG A 23 -12.24 -17.41 15.37
C ARG A 23 -11.17 -16.76 14.51
N LEU A 24 -10.00 -17.38 14.46
CA LEU A 24 -8.86 -16.97 13.66
C LEU A 24 -8.68 -17.94 12.50
N PHE A 25 -8.61 -17.39 11.29
CA PHE A 25 -8.17 -18.10 10.09
C PHE A 25 -6.83 -17.58 9.65
N THR A 26 -5.99 -18.45 9.12
CA THR A 26 -4.67 -18.11 8.60
C THR A 26 -4.48 -18.63 7.19
N GLY A 27 -3.90 -17.80 6.32
CA GLY A 27 -3.63 -18.12 4.93
C GLY A 27 -2.24 -17.68 4.49
N ARG A 28 -1.81 -18.18 3.33
CA ARG A 28 -0.57 -17.76 2.65
C ARG A 28 -0.88 -17.58 1.16
N LEU A 29 -0.70 -16.36 0.65
CA LEU A 29 -0.94 -16.03 -0.74
C LEU A 29 0.39 -15.79 -1.45
N SER A 30 0.58 -16.43 -2.60
CA SER A 30 1.70 -16.14 -3.49
C SER A 30 1.27 -16.31 -4.94
N LEU A 31 1.83 -15.50 -5.83
CA LEU A 31 1.55 -15.62 -7.26
C LEU A 31 2.04 -16.96 -7.82
N ALA A 32 3.07 -17.57 -7.22
CA ALA A 32 3.55 -18.89 -7.62
C ALA A 32 2.54 -20.02 -7.31
N ALA A 33 1.82 -19.93 -6.20
CA ALA A 33 0.82 -20.94 -5.83
C ALA A 33 -0.56 -20.63 -6.43
N MET A 34 -0.87 -19.36 -6.66
CA MET A 34 -2.15 -18.87 -7.15
C MET A 34 -1.92 -17.90 -8.32
N PRO A 35 -1.56 -18.40 -9.52
CA PRO A 35 -1.15 -17.54 -10.64
C PRO A 35 -2.23 -16.56 -11.09
N TRP A 36 -3.50 -16.94 -10.95
CA TRP A 36 -4.64 -16.08 -11.30
C TRP A 36 -4.66 -14.76 -10.52
N LEU A 37 -4.05 -14.69 -9.33
CA LEU A 37 -3.94 -13.42 -8.58
C LEU A 37 -3.07 -12.37 -9.28
N ALA A 38 -2.19 -12.79 -10.18
CA ALA A 38 -1.36 -11.86 -10.96
C ALA A 38 -2.16 -11.13 -12.05
N ASP A 39 -3.32 -11.69 -12.43
CA ASP A 39 -4.20 -11.16 -13.47
C ASP A 39 -5.10 -10.02 -12.97
N HIS A 40 -4.98 -9.61 -11.71
CA HIS A 40 -5.60 -8.39 -11.21
C HIS A 40 -4.50 -7.42 -10.77
N ALA A 41 -4.12 -6.53 -11.69
CA ALA A 41 -3.10 -5.54 -11.47
C ALA A 41 -3.62 -4.14 -11.78
N VAL A 42 -3.04 -3.14 -11.10
CA VAL A 42 -3.25 -1.73 -11.39
C VAL A 42 -1.88 -1.11 -11.60
N LEU A 43 -1.62 -0.54 -12.77
CA LEU A 43 -0.33 0.03 -13.16
C LEU A 43 0.82 -0.97 -12.98
N ASP A 44 0.64 -2.17 -13.55
CA ASP A 44 1.56 -3.32 -13.48
C ASP A 44 1.87 -3.79 -12.04
N THR A 45 1.07 -3.38 -11.06
CA THR A 45 1.20 -3.80 -9.66
C THR A 45 0.11 -4.80 -9.31
N PRO A 46 0.42 -6.09 -9.07
CA PRO A 46 -0.56 -7.07 -8.64
C PRO A 46 -1.18 -6.70 -7.29
N LEU A 47 -2.51 -6.65 -7.24
CA LEU A 47 -3.28 -6.32 -6.05
C LEU A 47 -4.26 -7.43 -5.74
N LEU A 48 -4.45 -7.74 -4.46
CA LEU A 48 -5.59 -8.55 -4.06
C LEU A 48 -6.88 -7.76 -4.36
N PRO A 49 -7.83 -8.28 -5.17
CA PRO A 49 -9.05 -7.56 -5.51
C PRO A 49 -9.93 -7.35 -4.28
N GLY A 50 -10.73 -6.27 -4.28
CA GLY A 50 -11.71 -5.98 -3.23
C GLY A 50 -12.67 -7.14 -2.95
N THR A 51 -13.03 -7.88 -4.00
CA THR A 51 -13.91 -9.06 -3.93
C THR A 51 -13.29 -10.25 -3.19
N ALA A 52 -11.97 -10.37 -3.15
CA ALA A 52 -11.31 -11.41 -2.36
C ALA A 52 -11.38 -11.10 -0.86
N PHE A 53 -11.32 -9.83 -0.46
CA PHE A 53 -11.61 -9.45 0.93
C PHE A 53 -13.05 -9.76 1.31
N LEU A 54 -13.99 -9.51 0.40
CA LEU A 54 -15.40 -9.84 0.64
C LEU A 54 -15.61 -11.34 0.79
N ASP A 55 -15.06 -12.16 -0.10
CA ASP A 55 -15.19 -13.61 -0.03
C ASP A 55 -14.54 -14.19 1.25
N LEU A 56 -13.38 -13.67 1.68
CA LEU A 56 -12.78 -13.98 2.98
C LEU A 56 -13.72 -13.62 4.15
N ALA A 57 -14.35 -12.45 4.11
CA ALA A 57 -15.26 -11.99 5.15
C ALA A 57 -16.55 -12.83 5.18
N LEU A 58 -17.12 -13.16 4.03
CA LEU A 58 -18.30 -14.03 3.89
C LEU A 58 -18.02 -15.43 4.41
N HIS A 59 -16.86 -16.00 4.06
CA HIS A 59 -16.44 -17.29 4.57
C HIS A 59 -16.35 -17.30 6.10
N ALA A 60 -15.71 -16.27 6.67
CA ALA A 60 -15.57 -16.13 8.12
C ALA A 60 -16.92 -15.88 8.83
N ALA A 61 -17.80 -15.03 8.27
CA ALA A 61 -19.13 -14.74 8.81
C ALA A 61 -20.06 -15.97 8.81
N ARG A 62 -19.92 -16.85 7.81
CA ARG A 62 -20.72 -18.08 7.74
C ARG A 62 -20.50 -19.00 8.94
N GLU A 63 -19.31 -18.98 9.55
CA GLU A 63 -18.98 -19.78 10.75
C GLU A 63 -19.66 -19.25 12.02
N THR A 64 -20.20 -18.02 11.99
CA THR A 64 -21.02 -17.44 13.06
C THR A 64 -22.53 -17.49 12.76
N GLY A 65 -22.90 -17.83 11.51
CA GLY A 65 -24.28 -17.77 11.04
C GLY A 65 -24.76 -16.35 10.70
N ALA A 66 -23.86 -15.36 10.70
CA ALA A 66 -24.17 -13.97 10.39
C ALA A 66 -23.91 -13.65 8.91
N ALA A 67 -24.53 -12.56 8.43
CA ALA A 67 -24.21 -11.91 7.17
C ALA A 67 -23.23 -10.75 7.39
N VAL A 68 -22.61 -10.29 6.30
CA VAL A 68 -21.72 -9.12 6.32
C VAL A 68 -22.56 -7.88 6.10
N ALA A 69 -22.77 -7.10 7.17
CA ALA A 69 -23.50 -5.84 7.09
C ALA A 69 -22.68 -4.76 6.38
N GLU A 70 -21.42 -4.61 6.75
CA GLU A 70 -20.50 -3.65 6.15
C GLU A 70 -19.13 -4.30 6.02
N LEU A 71 -18.40 -3.97 4.95
CA LEU A 71 -16.99 -4.29 4.79
C LEU A 71 -16.28 -3.14 4.07
N THR A 72 -15.31 -2.53 4.72
CA THR A 72 -14.47 -1.47 4.15
C THR A 72 -13.07 -2.01 3.87
N VAL A 73 -12.55 -1.74 2.67
CA VAL A 73 -11.15 -1.94 2.33
C VAL A 73 -10.38 -0.69 2.76
N GLU A 74 -9.56 -0.83 3.80
CA GLU A 74 -8.81 0.25 4.44
C GLU A 74 -7.48 0.54 3.74
N ALA A 75 -6.83 -0.50 3.20
CA ALA A 75 -5.55 -0.40 2.53
C ALA A 75 -5.44 -1.46 1.41
N PRO A 76 -4.91 -1.11 0.23
CA PRO A 76 -4.65 -2.09 -0.81
C PRO A 76 -3.63 -3.13 -0.33
N LEU A 77 -3.79 -4.39 -0.74
CA LEU A 77 -2.81 -5.44 -0.49
C LEU A 77 -2.06 -5.75 -1.77
N VAL A 78 -0.84 -5.23 -1.87
CA VAL A 78 0.09 -5.53 -2.95
C VAL A 78 0.60 -6.95 -2.80
N LEU A 79 0.53 -7.73 -3.88
CA LEU A 79 1.04 -9.09 -3.93
C LEU A 79 2.44 -9.07 -4.56
N PRO A 80 3.50 -9.46 -3.82
CA PRO A 80 4.85 -9.39 -4.36
C PRO A 80 5.04 -10.44 -5.46
N ARG A 81 5.79 -10.08 -6.51
CA ARG A 81 6.11 -11.00 -7.62
C ARG A 81 6.86 -12.26 -7.15
N HIS A 82 7.57 -12.15 -6.03
CA HIS A 82 8.29 -13.24 -5.39
C HIS A 82 7.98 -13.29 -3.89
N GLY A 83 7.98 -14.50 -3.33
CA GLY A 83 7.62 -14.71 -1.93
C GLY A 83 6.12 -14.85 -1.73
N ALA A 84 5.65 -14.54 -0.52
CA ALA A 84 4.25 -14.66 -0.15
C ALA A 84 3.85 -13.60 0.87
N VAL A 85 2.54 -13.36 0.94
CA VAL A 85 1.92 -12.65 2.05
C VAL A 85 1.20 -13.64 2.96
N LEU A 86 1.33 -13.45 4.26
CA LEU A 86 0.56 -14.16 5.27
C LEU A 86 -0.71 -13.38 5.54
N VAL A 87 -1.84 -14.06 5.62
CA VAL A 87 -3.16 -13.46 5.85
C VAL A 87 -3.73 -13.99 7.15
N GLN A 88 -4.35 -13.11 7.92
CA GLN A 88 -5.14 -13.44 9.09
C GLN A 88 -6.54 -12.85 8.96
N VAL A 89 -7.55 -13.67 9.20
CA VAL A 89 -8.94 -13.23 9.31
C VAL A 89 -9.42 -13.52 10.72
N THR A 90 -9.89 -12.51 11.43
CA THR A 90 -10.52 -12.69 12.74
C THR A 90 -12.00 -12.37 12.64
N VAL A 91 -12.84 -13.23 13.18
CA VAL A 91 -14.29 -13.01 13.27
C VAL A 91 -14.76 -13.24 14.71
N GLY A 92 -15.46 -12.25 15.26
CA GLY A 92 -16.12 -12.30 16.56
C GLY A 92 -17.65 -12.32 16.41
N GLU A 93 -18.36 -11.86 17.44
CA GLU A 93 -19.83 -11.79 17.43
C GLU A 93 -20.36 -10.78 16.38
N ASP A 94 -19.75 -9.60 16.30
CA ASP A 94 -20.26 -8.46 15.54
C ASP A 94 -19.28 -7.90 14.50
N ALA A 95 -18.05 -8.43 14.43
CA ALA A 95 -16.99 -7.85 13.62
C ALA A 95 -16.12 -8.89 12.92
N VAL A 96 -15.65 -8.51 11.73
CA VAL A 96 -14.63 -9.23 10.95
C VAL A 96 -13.47 -8.29 10.62
N LYS A 97 -12.24 -8.79 10.70
CA LYS A 97 -11.03 -8.02 10.37
C LYS A 97 -10.07 -8.88 9.57
N ILE A 98 -9.46 -8.29 8.55
CA ILE A 98 -8.52 -8.96 7.65
C ILE A 98 -7.18 -8.23 7.72
N PHE A 99 -6.16 -8.97 8.15
CA PHE A 99 -4.79 -8.50 8.24
C PHE A 99 -3.91 -9.26 7.26
N ALA A 100 -2.89 -8.60 6.75
CA ALA A 100 -1.85 -9.25 5.98
C ALA A 100 -0.48 -8.67 6.31
N ARG A 101 0.56 -9.45 6.02
CA ARG A 101 1.95 -9.02 6.06
C ARG A 101 2.80 -9.81 5.08
N THR A 102 3.90 -9.23 4.63
CA THR A 102 5.03 -9.99 4.10
C THR A 102 5.70 -10.78 5.22
N GLU A 103 6.54 -11.77 4.91
CA GLU A 103 7.17 -12.63 5.92
C GLU A 103 7.90 -11.84 7.03
N ASP A 104 8.60 -10.77 6.63
CA ASP A 104 9.40 -9.92 7.53
C ASP A 104 8.71 -8.58 7.87
N GLY A 105 7.49 -8.34 7.36
CA GLY A 105 6.77 -7.08 7.53
C GLY A 105 5.87 -7.02 8.78
N PRO A 106 5.45 -5.83 9.20
CA PRO A 106 4.42 -5.67 10.22
C PRO A 106 3.05 -6.11 9.68
N TRP A 107 2.15 -6.54 10.57
CA TRP A 107 0.75 -6.76 10.23
C TRP A 107 0.07 -5.43 9.89
N THR A 108 -0.56 -5.38 8.72
CA THR A 108 -1.40 -4.27 8.29
C THR A 108 -2.84 -4.75 8.21
N ARG A 109 -3.78 -3.95 8.70
CA ARG A 109 -5.21 -4.22 8.52
C ARG A 109 -5.61 -3.70 7.14
N HIS A 110 -6.09 -4.59 6.29
CA HIS A 110 -6.47 -4.26 4.92
C HIS A 110 -7.97 -4.11 4.77
N ALA A 111 -8.77 -4.79 5.59
CA ALA A 111 -10.21 -4.63 5.61
C ALA A 111 -10.77 -4.86 7.01
N SER A 112 -11.88 -4.20 7.31
CA SER A 112 -12.71 -4.51 8.47
C SER A 112 -14.18 -4.30 8.16
N GLY A 113 -15.03 -5.00 8.92
CA GLY A 113 -16.45 -5.02 8.67
C GLY A 113 -17.24 -5.40 9.91
N THR A 114 -18.55 -5.16 9.83
CA THR A 114 -19.53 -5.54 10.86
C THR A 114 -20.44 -6.64 10.36
N LEU A 115 -20.93 -7.45 11.28
CA LEU A 115 -21.84 -8.55 11.01
C LEU A 115 -23.27 -8.17 11.42
N ALA A 116 -24.25 -8.73 10.71
CA ALA A 116 -25.66 -8.63 11.05
C ALA A 116 -26.35 -9.99 10.91
N PRO A 117 -27.56 -10.16 11.48
CA PRO A 117 -28.37 -11.33 11.19
C PRO A 117 -28.53 -11.54 9.68
N ALA A 118 -28.54 -12.81 9.25
CA ALA A 118 -28.72 -13.14 7.85
C ALA A 118 -30.06 -12.61 7.33
N ALA A 119 -30.05 -12.04 6.13
CA ALA A 119 -31.25 -11.55 5.46
C ALA A 119 -31.96 -12.67 4.68
N ASP A 120 -33.20 -12.40 4.30
CA ASP A 120 -34.00 -13.33 3.50
C ASP A 120 -33.46 -13.46 2.07
N VAL A 121 -33.73 -14.64 1.47
CA VAL A 121 -33.39 -14.92 0.08
C VAL A 121 -34.27 -14.09 -0.86
N ARG A 122 -33.65 -13.44 -1.84
CA ARG A 122 -34.35 -12.65 -2.87
C ARG A 122 -34.88 -13.53 -4.02
N PRO A 123 -35.84 -13.04 -4.82
CA PRO A 123 -36.20 -13.70 -6.08
C PRO A 123 -35.06 -13.62 -7.13
N PRO A 124 -34.95 -14.60 -8.04
CA PRO A 124 -34.05 -14.56 -9.21
C PRO A 124 -34.23 -13.31 -10.08
N LEU A 125 -33.17 -12.95 -10.81
CA LEU A 125 -33.19 -11.96 -11.88
C LEU A 125 -34.07 -12.48 -13.02
N ALA A 126 -34.84 -11.58 -13.61
CA ALA A 126 -35.49 -11.87 -14.88
C ALA A 126 -34.41 -11.90 -15.98
N TRP A 127 -34.29 -13.03 -16.67
CA TRP A 127 -33.30 -13.22 -17.74
C TRP A 127 -33.93 -13.87 -18.99
N PRO A 128 -33.60 -13.40 -20.22
CA PRO A 128 -32.71 -12.29 -20.54
C PRO A 128 -33.31 -10.91 -20.17
N PRO A 129 -32.49 -9.87 -19.95
CA PRO A 129 -32.98 -8.53 -19.66
C PRO A 129 -33.69 -7.93 -20.89
N ALA A 130 -34.66 -7.05 -20.65
CA ALA A 130 -35.39 -6.34 -21.72
C ALA A 130 -34.58 -5.21 -22.39
N GLY A 131 -33.29 -5.08 -22.05
CA GLY A 131 -32.40 -3.99 -22.47
C GLY A 131 -31.75 -4.19 -23.84
N THR A 132 -31.01 -3.16 -24.27
CA THR A 132 -30.18 -3.20 -25.48
C THR A 132 -28.81 -3.76 -25.13
N GLU A 133 -28.31 -4.69 -25.93
CA GLU A 133 -26.97 -5.27 -25.76
C GLU A 133 -25.88 -4.20 -26.05
N ILE A 134 -24.86 -4.17 -25.20
CA ILE A 134 -23.71 -3.26 -25.28
C ILE A 134 -22.52 -4.05 -25.86
N ASP A 135 -21.78 -3.44 -26.77
CA ASP A 135 -20.53 -3.99 -27.26
C ASP A 135 -19.44 -3.89 -26.17
N VAL A 136 -18.88 -5.03 -25.79
CA VAL A 136 -17.84 -5.16 -24.76
C VAL A 136 -16.47 -5.53 -25.36
N GLU A 137 -16.33 -5.61 -26.69
CA GLU A 137 -15.09 -6.07 -27.34
C GLU A 137 -13.86 -5.24 -26.94
N LYS A 138 -14.04 -3.93 -26.78
CA LYS A 138 -12.98 -2.99 -26.40
C LYS A 138 -12.93 -2.67 -24.91
N PHE A 139 -13.76 -3.33 -24.10
CA PHE A 139 -13.89 -3.02 -22.67
C PHE A 139 -12.54 -3.08 -21.94
N TYR A 140 -11.81 -4.19 -22.08
CA TYR A 140 -10.52 -4.37 -21.39
C TYR A 140 -9.40 -3.53 -21.98
N VAL A 141 -9.47 -3.20 -23.28
CA VAL A 141 -8.52 -2.27 -23.89
C VAL A 141 -8.67 -0.88 -23.28
N ALA A 142 -9.91 -0.39 -23.15
CA ALA A 142 -10.19 0.89 -22.49
C ALA A 142 -9.87 0.86 -20.98
N ALA A 143 -10.08 -0.27 -20.30
CA ALA A 143 -9.70 -0.42 -18.90
C ALA A 143 -8.18 -0.31 -18.68
N ALA A 144 -7.37 -0.86 -19.61
CA ALA A 144 -5.91 -0.74 -19.56
C ALA A 144 -5.43 0.70 -19.77
N GLU A 145 -6.13 1.50 -20.58
CA GLU A 145 -5.83 2.93 -20.74
C GLU A 145 -6.01 3.72 -19.43
N ASP A 146 -6.91 3.27 -18.56
CA ASP A 146 -7.12 3.80 -17.21
C ASP A 146 -6.19 3.19 -16.14
N GLY A 147 -5.26 2.33 -16.55
CA GLY A 147 -4.30 1.67 -15.68
C GLY A 147 -4.80 0.40 -14.99
N PHE A 148 -5.92 -0.17 -15.42
CA PHE A 148 -6.37 -1.49 -14.96
C PHE A 148 -5.84 -2.60 -15.86
N ASP A 149 -4.86 -3.35 -15.35
CA ASP A 149 -4.20 -4.42 -16.06
C ASP A 149 -4.85 -5.76 -15.71
N TYR A 150 -6.05 -5.99 -16.25
CA TYR A 150 -6.75 -7.26 -16.09
C TYR A 150 -6.18 -8.32 -17.03
N GLY A 151 -5.63 -9.39 -16.47
CA GLY A 151 -5.22 -10.60 -17.19
C GLY A 151 -6.38 -11.59 -17.39
N PRO A 152 -6.14 -12.73 -18.06
CA PRO A 152 -7.19 -13.66 -18.49
C PRO A 152 -8.16 -14.11 -17.40
N ALA A 153 -7.71 -14.33 -16.16
CA ALA A 153 -8.59 -14.74 -15.07
C ALA A 153 -9.62 -13.67 -14.66
N PHE A 154 -9.32 -12.39 -14.89
CA PHE A 154 -10.20 -11.26 -14.55
C PHE A 154 -10.91 -10.66 -15.77
N GLN A 155 -10.67 -11.20 -16.96
CA GLN A 155 -11.38 -10.81 -18.18
C GLN A 155 -12.70 -11.59 -18.38
N GLY A 156 -13.51 -11.66 -17.31
CA GLY A 156 -14.71 -12.51 -17.26
C GLY A 156 -15.95 -11.95 -17.97
N LEU A 157 -16.08 -10.63 -18.12
CA LEU A 157 -17.23 -9.97 -18.77
C LEU A 157 -17.42 -10.47 -20.21
N ALA A 158 -18.50 -11.22 -20.45
CA ALA A 158 -18.79 -11.85 -21.74
C ALA A 158 -19.76 -11.02 -22.59
N ARG A 159 -20.84 -10.57 -21.96
CA ARG A 159 -21.93 -9.82 -22.60
C ARG A 159 -22.52 -8.84 -21.60
N ALA A 160 -23.07 -7.74 -22.10
CA ALA A 160 -23.75 -6.78 -21.24
C ALA A 160 -24.96 -6.15 -21.93
N TRP A 161 -25.92 -5.68 -21.15
CA TRP A 161 -27.11 -4.99 -21.63
C TRP A 161 -27.38 -3.75 -20.77
N ARG A 162 -27.94 -2.71 -21.40
CA ARG A 162 -28.47 -1.54 -20.71
C ARG A 162 -29.99 -1.55 -20.77
N SER A 163 -30.65 -1.45 -19.62
CA SER A 163 -32.11 -1.33 -19.54
C SER A 163 -32.48 -0.18 -18.61
N GLY A 164 -32.82 0.97 -19.19
CA GLY A 164 -32.94 2.22 -18.42
C GLY A 164 -31.60 2.58 -17.78
N ASP A 165 -31.62 2.78 -16.46
CA ASP A 165 -30.43 3.12 -15.65
C ASP A 165 -29.68 1.88 -15.14
N ASP A 166 -30.18 0.67 -15.43
CA ASP A 166 -29.56 -0.58 -15.00
C ASP A 166 -28.59 -1.13 -16.06
N VAL A 167 -27.49 -1.70 -15.58
CA VAL A 167 -26.57 -2.51 -16.38
C VAL A 167 -26.74 -3.98 -15.98
N TYR A 168 -26.89 -4.84 -16.97
CA TYR A 168 -26.91 -6.28 -16.80
C TYR A 168 -25.65 -6.86 -17.44
N ALA A 169 -25.04 -7.87 -16.83
CA ALA A 169 -23.83 -8.49 -17.33
C ALA A 169 -23.90 -10.01 -17.23
N GLU A 170 -23.36 -10.70 -18.23
CA GLU A 170 -23.10 -12.13 -18.22
C GLU A 170 -21.59 -12.34 -18.09
N ILE A 171 -21.18 -13.10 -17.08
CA ILE A 171 -19.78 -13.36 -16.74
C ILE A 171 -19.45 -14.79 -17.11
N SER A 172 -18.42 -14.95 -17.92
CA SER A 172 -17.90 -16.24 -18.37
C SER A 172 -17.50 -17.13 -17.20
N PRO A 173 -17.56 -18.46 -17.36
CA PRO A 173 -17.15 -19.37 -16.33
C PRO A 173 -15.70 -19.20 -15.88
N ALA A 174 -15.44 -19.34 -14.58
CA ALA A 174 -14.09 -19.45 -14.01
C ALA A 174 -13.81 -20.87 -13.50
N GLU A 175 -12.54 -21.16 -13.23
CA GLU A 175 -12.13 -22.42 -12.63
C GLU A 175 -12.81 -22.62 -11.26
N PRO A 176 -13.30 -23.83 -10.97
CA PRO A 176 -14.01 -24.10 -9.72
C PRO A 176 -13.08 -24.01 -8.51
N GLY A 177 -13.61 -23.51 -7.40
CA GLY A 177 -12.92 -23.46 -6.12
C GLY A 177 -13.91 -23.46 -4.96
N ALA A 178 -13.43 -23.77 -3.75
CA ALA A 178 -14.24 -23.78 -2.52
C ALA A 178 -14.49 -22.35 -1.96
N PHE A 179 -14.65 -21.37 -2.85
CA PHE A 179 -14.99 -19.99 -2.51
C PHE A 179 -16.49 -19.88 -2.18
N VAL A 180 -16.88 -18.84 -1.43
CA VAL A 180 -18.30 -18.47 -1.33
C VAL A 180 -18.75 -17.97 -2.69
N VAL A 181 -18.03 -17.01 -3.25
CA VAL A 181 -18.11 -16.58 -4.65
C VAL A 181 -16.70 -16.36 -5.16
N HIS A 182 -16.33 -16.96 -6.29
CA HIS A 182 -14.96 -16.83 -6.81
C HIS A 182 -14.61 -15.34 -6.99
N PRO A 183 -13.51 -14.83 -6.40
CA PRO A 183 -13.21 -13.40 -6.41
C PRO A 183 -13.14 -12.80 -7.81
N ALA A 184 -12.52 -13.49 -8.77
CA ALA A 184 -12.45 -13.02 -10.16
C ALA A 184 -13.80 -12.95 -10.89
N LEU A 185 -14.76 -13.86 -10.57
CA LEU A 185 -16.11 -13.78 -11.13
C LEU A 185 -16.86 -12.58 -10.59
N LEU A 186 -16.80 -12.38 -9.28
CA LEU A 186 -17.46 -11.24 -8.64
C LEU A 186 -16.81 -9.91 -9.06
N ASP A 187 -15.50 -9.91 -9.28
CA ASP A 187 -14.78 -8.73 -9.76
C ASP A 187 -15.22 -8.38 -11.18
N ALA A 188 -15.27 -9.36 -12.09
CA ALA A 188 -15.79 -9.17 -13.44
C ALA A 188 -17.25 -8.66 -13.44
N ALA A 189 -18.09 -9.08 -12.50
CA ALA A 189 -19.42 -8.51 -12.30
C ALA A 189 -19.37 -7.04 -11.84
N ALA A 190 -18.47 -6.69 -10.92
CA ALA A 190 -18.30 -5.32 -10.45
C ALA A 190 -17.70 -4.39 -11.54
N GLN A 191 -16.82 -4.89 -12.40
CA GLN A 191 -16.23 -4.16 -13.53
C GLN A 191 -17.30 -3.58 -14.47
N ALA A 192 -18.47 -4.24 -14.59
CA ALA A 192 -19.59 -3.77 -15.41
C ALA A 192 -20.15 -2.41 -14.99
N VAL A 193 -19.77 -1.88 -13.81
CA VAL A 193 -20.06 -0.50 -13.42
C VAL A 193 -19.58 0.52 -14.46
N ARG A 194 -18.49 0.22 -15.17
CA ARG A 194 -17.90 1.07 -16.22
C ARG A 194 -18.75 1.15 -17.50
N LEU A 195 -19.82 0.36 -17.60
CA LEU A 195 -20.75 0.37 -18.74
C LEU A 195 -22.00 1.21 -18.49
N GLY A 196 -22.19 1.73 -17.28
CA GLY A 196 -23.34 2.53 -16.90
C GLY A 196 -22.95 3.95 -16.51
N ASP A 197 -23.90 4.87 -16.66
CA ASP A 197 -23.72 6.28 -16.29
C ASP A 197 -24.07 6.48 -14.80
N PHE A 198 -23.42 5.71 -13.92
CA PHE A 198 -23.72 5.71 -12.48
C PHE A 198 -23.10 6.89 -11.72
N PHE A 199 -22.02 7.47 -12.27
CA PHE A 199 -21.22 8.51 -11.63
C PHE A 199 -21.20 9.80 -12.46
N ALA A 200 -20.93 10.93 -11.80
CA ALA A 200 -20.94 12.24 -12.44
C ALA A 200 -19.68 12.54 -13.30
N ASP A 201 -18.64 11.73 -13.15
CA ASP A 201 -17.38 11.83 -13.87
C ASP A 201 -16.92 10.46 -14.37
N ASP A 202 -15.97 10.48 -15.30
CA ASP A 202 -15.36 9.28 -15.90
C ASP A 202 -14.09 8.85 -15.14
N ALA A 203 -13.89 9.30 -13.89
CA ALA A 203 -12.67 8.97 -13.16
C ALA A 203 -12.58 7.45 -12.89
N PRO A 204 -11.39 6.84 -13.00
CA PRO A 204 -11.23 5.43 -12.72
C PRO A 204 -11.38 5.16 -11.21
N ARG A 205 -12.19 4.16 -10.86
CA ARG A 205 -12.62 3.89 -9.48
C ARG A 205 -12.35 2.45 -9.08
N LEU A 206 -12.04 2.25 -7.79
CA LEU A 206 -11.86 0.94 -7.17
C LEU A 206 -12.96 0.68 -6.13
N PRO A 207 -13.37 -0.59 -5.94
CA PRO A 207 -14.18 -1.01 -4.81
C PRO A 207 -13.59 -0.55 -3.47
N PHE A 208 -14.38 0.16 -2.66
CA PHE A 208 -13.94 0.68 -1.36
C PHE A 208 -14.73 0.09 -0.19
N ALA A 209 -16.06 0.07 -0.30
CA ALA A 209 -16.91 -0.45 0.76
C ALA A 209 -18.10 -1.23 0.21
N TRP A 210 -18.51 -2.26 0.93
CA TRP A 210 -19.67 -3.10 0.66
C TRP A 210 -20.66 -2.98 1.82
N SER A 211 -21.94 -2.82 1.50
CA SER A 211 -23.02 -2.65 2.47
C SER A 211 -24.17 -3.61 2.16
N GLY A 212 -24.78 -4.18 3.21
CA GLY A 212 -25.92 -5.09 3.10
C GLY A 212 -25.63 -6.33 2.24
N VAL A 213 -24.50 -7.03 2.50
CA VAL A 213 -24.11 -8.18 1.68
C VAL A 213 -24.73 -9.47 2.21
N THR A 214 -25.47 -10.15 1.33
CA THR A 214 -26.02 -11.48 1.60
C THR A 214 -25.51 -12.47 0.56
N ALA A 215 -24.83 -13.52 1.02
CA ALA A 215 -24.50 -14.68 0.21
C ALA A 215 -25.62 -15.72 0.32
N HIS A 216 -26.07 -16.24 -0.81
CA HIS A 216 -27.23 -17.14 -0.92
C HIS A 216 -26.79 -18.56 -1.25
N THR A 217 -26.18 -18.75 -2.43
CA THR A 217 -25.70 -20.06 -2.91
C THR A 217 -24.22 -19.95 -3.26
N ALA A 218 -23.42 -20.91 -2.79
CA ALA A 218 -21.99 -20.98 -3.09
C ALA A 218 -21.71 -21.89 -4.30
N GLY A 219 -20.52 -21.72 -4.91
CA GLY A 219 -20.01 -22.62 -5.95
C GLY A 219 -20.49 -22.32 -7.37
N ALA A 220 -21.03 -21.13 -7.61
CA ALA A 220 -21.34 -20.65 -8.95
C ALA A 220 -20.07 -20.61 -9.82
N ARG A 221 -20.20 -21.06 -11.07
CA ARG A 221 -19.08 -21.09 -12.03
C ARG A 221 -19.15 -19.95 -13.02
N ALA A 222 -20.36 -19.55 -13.41
CA ALA A 222 -20.64 -18.35 -14.19
C ALA A 222 -21.65 -17.48 -13.43
N LEU A 223 -21.70 -16.19 -13.76
CA LEU A 223 -22.59 -15.26 -13.09
C LEU A 223 -23.45 -14.48 -14.09
N ARG A 224 -24.67 -14.14 -13.67
CA ARG A 224 -25.49 -13.08 -14.25
C ARG A 224 -25.65 -11.99 -13.21
N ALA A 225 -25.30 -10.76 -13.57
CA ALA A 225 -25.32 -9.64 -12.66
C ALA A 225 -26.26 -8.54 -13.14
N ARG A 226 -26.85 -7.81 -12.19
CA ARG A 226 -27.50 -6.52 -12.40
C ARG A 226 -26.88 -5.48 -11.46
N LEU A 227 -26.54 -4.33 -12.01
CA LEU A 227 -26.07 -3.15 -11.32
C LEU A 227 -27.09 -2.03 -11.49
N SER A 228 -27.43 -1.37 -10.39
CA SER A 228 -28.34 -0.21 -10.36
C SER A 228 -27.75 0.88 -9.46
N SER A 229 -28.01 2.16 -9.74
CA SER A 229 -27.55 3.25 -8.86
C SER A 229 -28.05 3.07 -7.42
N ALA A 230 -27.16 3.25 -6.44
CA ALA A 230 -27.46 3.18 -5.01
C ALA A 230 -26.97 4.43 -4.27
N GLY A 231 -26.76 5.54 -4.98
CA GLY A 231 -26.23 6.79 -4.45
C GLY A 231 -25.25 7.46 -5.42
N PRO A 232 -24.61 8.57 -5.00
CA PRO A 232 -23.72 9.34 -5.86
C PRO A 232 -22.39 8.64 -6.18
N ASP A 233 -21.95 7.73 -5.30
CA ASP A 233 -20.67 7.00 -5.40
C ASP A 233 -20.86 5.49 -5.23
N ALA A 234 -22.08 4.98 -5.37
CA ALA A 234 -22.39 3.58 -5.12
C ALA A 234 -23.38 2.97 -6.11
N VAL A 235 -23.23 1.66 -6.32
CA VAL A 235 -24.16 0.82 -7.07
C VAL A 235 -24.62 -0.35 -6.21
N SER A 236 -25.89 -0.73 -6.32
CA SER A 236 -26.35 -2.02 -5.81
C SER A 236 -25.93 -3.13 -6.78
N LEU A 237 -25.64 -4.32 -6.26
CA LEU A 237 -25.20 -5.46 -7.05
C LEU A 237 -26.04 -6.69 -6.73
N VAL A 238 -26.61 -7.29 -7.76
CA VAL A 238 -27.46 -8.47 -7.67
C VAL A 238 -26.91 -9.54 -8.59
N VAL A 239 -26.61 -10.72 -8.05
CA VAL A 239 -25.89 -11.79 -8.77
C VAL A 239 -26.64 -13.12 -8.67
N ASP A 240 -26.90 -13.75 -9.81
CA ASP A 240 -27.37 -15.13 -9.97
C ASP A 240 -26.31 -16.01 -10.66
N ASP A 241 -26.45 -17.33 -10.54
CA ASP A 241 -25.72 -18.30 -11.37
C ASP A 241 -26.33 -18.43 -12.79
N GLU A 242 -25.73 -19.26 -13.63
CA GLU A 242 -26.21 -19.53 -15.00
C GLU A 242 -27.62 -20.16 -15.07
N ASP A 243 -28.04 -20.82 -13.99
CA ASP A 243 -29.35 -21.46 -13.84
C ASP A 243 -30.40 -20.52 -13.22
N GLY A 244 -30.02 -19.30 -12.86
CA GLY A 244 -30.90 -18.30 -12.23
C GLY A 244 -31.10 -18.49 -10.73
N ARG A 245 -30.19 -19.17 -10.03
CA ARG A 245 -30.22 -19.24 -8.56
C ARG A 245 -29.48 -18.04 -7.95
N PRO A 246 -30.04 -17.39 -6.91
CA PRO A 246 -29.37 -16.33 -6.18
C PRO A 246 -28.01 -16.78 -5.65
N VAL A 247 -26.98 -15.98 -5.93
CA VAL A 247 -25.59 -16.17 -5.48
C VAL A 247 -25.24 -15.13 -4.43
N LEU A 248 -25.34 -13.84 -4.78
CA LEU A 248 -24.97 -12.74 -3.90
C LEU A 248 -25.84 -11.51 -4.17
N THR A 249 -26.14 -10.77 -3.11
CA THR A 249 -26.71 -9.42 -3.18
C THR A 249 -25.90 -8.48 -2.31
N ALA A 250 -25.66 -7.27 -2.80
CA ALA A 250 -25.13 -6.15 -2.03
C ALA A 250 -26.05 -4.95 -2.25
N GLU A 251 -26.51 -4.35 -1.15
CA GLU A 251 -27.35 -3.14 -1.19
C GLU A 251 -26.57 -1.96 -1.76
N ALA A 252 -25.29 -1.84 -1.40
CA ALA A 252 -24.39 -0.86 -1.98
C ALA A 252 -22.95 -1.39 -2.08
N LEU A 253 -22.32 -1.13 -3.22
CA LEU A 253 -20.90 -1.19 -3.47
C LEU A 253 -20.45 0.25 -3.72
N THR A 254 -19.77 0.84 -2.75
CA THR A 254 -19.19 2.18 -2.87
C THR A 254 -17.84 2.09 -3.59
N LEU A 255 -17.67 2.90 -4.64
CA LEU A 255 -16.43 2.96 -5.42
C LEU A 255 -15.80 4.36 -5.30
N ARG A 256 -14.49 4.41 -5.12
CA ARG A 256 -13.75 5.67 -4.96
C ARG A 256 -12.76 5.88 -6.10
N PRO A 257 -12.58 7.12 -6.59
CA PRO A 257 -11.50 7.44 -7.50
C PRO A 257 -10.17 7.06 -6.87
N PHE A 258 -9.28 6.43 -7.63
CA PHE A 258 -7.92 6.18 -7.18
C PHE A 258 -6.95 7.03 -8.01
N SER A 259 -5.83 7.42 -7.39
CA SER A 259 -4.73 8.04 -8.12
C SER A 259 -3.55 7.06 -8.23
N PRO A 260 -2.90 6.97 -9.41
CA PRO A 260 -1.66 6.22 -9.59
C PRO A 260 -0.60 6.46 -8.51
N ALA A 261 -0.49 7.70 -8.02
CA ALA A 261 0.47 8.10 -7.00
C ALA A 261 0.25 7.42 -5.63
N GLN A 262 -0.97 6.99 -5.31
CA GLN A 262 -1.28 6.31 -4.04
C GLN A 262 -0.76 4.86 -3.99
N LEU A 263 -0.55 4.22 -5.14
CA LEU A 263 -0.03 2.85 -5.24
C LEU A 263 1.50 2.80 -5.12
N ALA A 264 2.21 3.80 -5.63
CA ALA A 264 3.69 3.90 -5.55
C ALA A 264 4.21 4.10 -4.11
N ALA A 265 3.37 4.58 -3.19
CA ALA A 265 3.78 4.85 -1.81
C ALA A 265 4.16 3.58 -1.00
N GLY A 266 3.80 2.38 -1.48
CA GLY A 266 4.10 1.11 -0.81
C GLY A 266 5.50 0.53 -1.06
N SER A 267 6.21 0.99 -2.11
CA SER A 267 7.56 0.54 -2.47
C SER A 267 8.67 1.55 -2.19
N ASP A 268 8.32 2.80 -1.89
CA ASP A 268 9.22 3.96 -1.95
C ASP A 268 9.71 4.46 -0.57
N SER A 269 10.05 3.53 0.34
CA SER A 269 10.56 3.90 1.68
C SER A 269 12.08 4.04 1.79
N LEU A 270 12.82 3.80 0.69
CA LEU A 270 14.28 3.89 0.70
C LEU A 270 14.75 5.27 0.22
N TYR A 271 15.37 6.00 1.14
CA TYR A 271 16.13 7.20 0.85
C TYR A 271 17.62 6.89 0.94
N ARG A 272 18.39 7.40 -0.01
CA ARG A 272 19.84 7.42 0.05
C ARG A 272 20.33 8.85 0.26
N LEU A 273 21.44 8.98 0.97
CA LEU A 273 22.15 10.25 1.05
C LEU A 273 22.78 10.55 -0.32
N ALA A 274 22.50 11.71 -0.87
CA ALA A 274 23.15 12.24 -2.06
C ALA A 274 23.80 13.59 -1.71
N TRP A 275 24.92 13.90 -2.36
CA TRP A 275 25.62 15.17 -2.20
C TRP A 275 25.32 16.05 -3.40
N GLN A 276 24.64 17.18 -3.18
CA GLN A 276 24.29 18.13 -4.24
C GLN A 276 25.27 19.30 -4.26
N PRO A 277 25.84 19.65 -5.42
CA PRO A 277 26.75 20.78 -5.52
C PRO A 277 26.00 22.08 -5.25
N ILE A 278 26.67 23.01 -4.58
CA ILE A 278 26.15 24.34 -4.28
C ILE A 278 27.11 25.42 -4.76
N GLU A 279 26.54 26.56 -5.16
CA GLU A 279 27.31 27.77 -5.41
C GLU A 279 27.70 28.43 -4.09
N VAL A 280 28.97 28.77 -3.94
CA VAL A 280 29.49 29.41 -2.73
C VAL A 280 29.45 30.93 -2.83
N GLY A 281 29.20 31.59 -1.70
CA GLY A 281 29.03 33.04 -1.61
C GLY A 281 30.26 33.76 -1.07
N ALA A 282 30.04 34.88 -0.37
CA ALA A 282 31.09 35.59 0.35
C ALA A 282 31.58 34.76 1.55
N PRO A 283 32.86 34.86 1.94
CA PRO A 283 33.40 34.11 3.07
C PRO A 283 32.75 34.50 4.40
N ALA A 284 32.53 33.50 5.26
CA ALA A 284 32.13 33.73 6.65
C ALA A 284 33.30 34.23 7.51
N GLU A 285 33.01 35.11 8.46
CA GLU A 285 33.95 35.56 9.50
C GLU A 285 33.45 35.10 10.87
N GLY A 286 34.37 34.77 11.79
CA GLY A 286 34.05 34.47 13.19
C GLY A 286 33.78 33.00 13.53
N ASP A 287 33.86 32.08 12.56
CA ASP A 287 33.74 30.64 12.82
C ASP A 287 35.02 30.07 13.46
N VAL A 288 34.86 29.20 14.46
CA VAL A 288 35.97 28.49 15.10
C VAL A 288 36.11 27.11 14.47
N VAL A 289 37.20 26.89 13.73
CA VAL A 289 37.45 25.64 13.02
C VAL A 289 38.35 24.71 13.85
N VAL A 290 37.89 23.48 14.05
CA VAL A 290 38.64 22.41 14.74
C VAL A 290 38.79 21.23 13.79
N SER A 291 40.04 20.90 13.45
CA SER A 291 40.38 19.71 12.66
C SER A 291 40.34 18.45 13.52
N VAL A 292 39.72 17.41 12.97
CA VAL A 292 39.66 16.09 13.58
C VAL A 292 40.88 15.28 13.12
N GLU A 293 41.75 14.94 14.07
CA GLU A 293 42.88 14.05 13.81
C GLU A 293 42.42 12.59 13.73
N PRO A 294 42.96 11.77 12.81
CA PRO A 294 42.68 10.34 12.74
C PRO A 294 43.02 9.62 14.04
N GLY A 295 42.22 8.61 14.40
CA GLY A 295 42.46 7.84 15.62
C GLY A 295 41.45 6.73 15.86
N ASP A 296 41.56 6.07 17.01
CA ASP A 296 40.56 5.11 17.44
C ASP A 296 39.18 5.77 17.63
N VAL A 297 38.13 5.10 17.18
CA VAL A 297 36.74 5.62 17.18
C VAL A 297 36.35 6.14 18.57
N ARG A 298 36.66 5.40 19.64
CA ARG A 298 36.26 5.78 20.99
C ARG A 298 37.01 7.02 21.45
N GLU A 299 38.30 7.09 21.18
CA GLU A 299 39.13 8.24 21.58
C GLU A 299 38.70 9.52 20.86
N VAL A 300 38.43 9.43 19.54
CA VAL A 300 37.93 10.54 18.73
C VAL A 300 36.58 11.02 19.25
N LEU A 301 35.64 10.11 19.52
CA LEU A 301 34.31 10.47 20.04
C LEU A 301 34.37 11.13 21.41
N VAL A 302 35.13 10.57 22.37
CA VAL A 302 35.22 11.14 23.72
C VAL A 302 35.82 12.54 23.69
N ARG A 303 36.93 12.73 22.97
CA ARG A 303 37.61 14.02 22.87
C ARG A 303 36.71 15.11 22.28
N HIS A 304 36.01 14.80 21.19
CA HIS A 304 35.19 15.80 20.51
C HIS A 304 33.84 16.02 21.19
N LEU A 305 33.32 15.02 21.92
CA LEU A 305 32.16 15.21 22.77
C LEU A 305 32.44 16.24 23.88
N ASP A 306 33.58 16.13 24.55
CA ASP A 306 33.95 17.09 25.60
C ASP A 306 34.15 18.49 25.03
N LEU A 307 34.82 18.61 23.88
CA LEU A 307 34.99 19.88 23.17
C LEU A 307 33.64 20.53 22.80
N VAL A 308 32.69 19.74 22.30
CA VAL A 308 31.37 20.25 21.90
C VAL A 308 30.54 20.67 23.11
N ARG A 309 30.61 19.93 24.23
CA ARG A 309 29.97 20.34 25.48
C ARG A 309 30.52 21.67 25.98
N GLU A 310 31.84 21.80 26.05
CA GLU A 310 32.50 23.05 26.44
C GLU A 310 32.13 24.22 25.52
N TRP A 311 32.00 23.97 24.21
CA TRP A 311 31.56 24.99 23.26
C TRP A 311 30.12 25.43 23.50
N LEU A 312 29.21 24.47 23.69
CA LEU A 312 27.78 24.75 23.87
C LEU A 312 27.48 25.49 25.18
N ASP A 313 28.29 25.27 26.22
CA ASP A 313 28.19 25.96 27.51
C ASP A 313 28.63 27.44 27.46
N ARG A 314 29.28 27.90 26.38
CA ARG A 314 29.67 29.31 26.20
C ARG A 314 28.46 30.18 25.84
N ALA A 315 28.43 31.37 26.43
CA ALA A 315 27.41 32.41 26.17
C ALA A 315 27.71 33.28 24.93
N GLU A 316 28.79 33.00 24.20
CA GLU A 316 29.23 33.76 23.02
C GLU A 316 28.46 33.37 21.76
N ASP A 317 28.25 34.35 20.87
CA ASP A 317 27.70 34.14 19.54
C ASP A 317 28.81 33.65 18.59
N GLY A 318 28.62 32.48 17.98
CA GLY A 318 29.56 31.90 17.01
C GLY A 318 29.23 30.45 16.66
N ARG A 319 29.88 29.92 15.61
CA ARG A 319 29.73 28.52 15.18
C ARG A 319 31.02 27.76 15.35
N LEU A 320 30.91 26.55 15.90
CA LEU A 320 31.99 25.57 15.91
C LEU A 320 31.92 24.76 14.62
N VAL A 321 32.97 24.83 13.80
CA VAL A 321 33.13 24.02 12.60
C VAL A 321 34.01 22.83 12.94
N VAL A 322 33.45 21.63 12.88
CA VAL A 322 34.21 20.39 13.03
C VAL A 322 34.61 19.90 11.64
N LEU A 323 35.90 20.01 11.35
CA LEU A 323 36.51 19.72 10.06
C LEU A 323 37.09 18.30 10.06
N THR A 324 36.47 17.40 9.30
CA THR A 324 36.93 16.02 9.10
C THR A 324 37.57 15.83 7.72
N ARG A 325 38.29 14.71 7.56
CA ARG A 325 38.89 14.31 6.28
C ARG A 325 38.44 12.90 5.95
N GLY A 326 37.69 12.74 4.86
CA GLY A 326 37.18 11.44 4.40
C GLY A 326 36.08 10.82 5.29
N ALA A 327 35.46 11.56 6.20
CA ALA A 327 34.42 11.05 7.11
C ALA A 327 33.14 10.63 6.37
N THR A 328 32.88 11.20 5.19
CA THR A 328 31.74 10.82 4.35
C THR A 328 32.09 9.72 3.35
N GLU A 329 33.31 9.19 3.43
CA GLU A 329 33.84 8.13 2.56
C GLU A 329 34.20 6.89 3.40
N ASP A 330 35.45 6.76 3.83
CA ASP A 330 35.99 5.55 4.45
C ASP A 330 36.61 5.75 5.85
N ASP A 331 36.62 6.98 6.39
CA ASP A 331 37.02 7.22 7.78
C ASP A 331 35.90 6.88 8.77
N LEU A 332 36.00 5.69 9.37
CA LEU A 332 35.04 5.19 10.36
C LEU A 332 34.95 6.06 11.62
N ALA A 333 36.05 6.66 12.08
CA ALA A 333 36.05 7.49 13.28
C ALA A 333 35.36 8.83 13.01
N GLY A 334 35.68 9.46 11.87
CA GLY A 334 34.98 10.63 11.37
C GLY A 334 33.49 10.37 11.11
N ALA A 335 33.13 9.25 10.49
CA ALA A 335 31.75 8.88 10.23
C ALA A 335 30.93 8.71 11.53
N ALA A 336 31.51 8.07 12.55
CA ALA A 336 30.89 7.94 13.86
C ALA A 336 30.71 9.30 14.55
N LEU A 337 31.71 10.18 14.44
CA LEU A 337 31.65 11.54 14.97
C LEU A 337 30.56 12.37 14.28
N TRP A 338 30.43 12.28 12.96
CA TRP A 338 29.33 12.89 12.22
C TRP A 338 27.95 12.42 12.73
N GLY A 339 27.80 11.14 13.05
CA GLY A 339 26.59 10.60 13.67
C GLY A 339 26.24 11.27 15.00
N LEU A 340 27.23 11.38 15.89
CA LEU A 340 27.07 12.04 17.20
C LEU A 340 26.70 13.53 17.05
N LEU A 341 27.43 14.26 16.20
CA LEU A 341 27.28 15.70 16.06
C LEU A 341 26.00 16.10 15.33
N ARG A 342 25.48 15.27 14.43
CA ARG A 342 24.15 15.47 13.85
C ARG A 342 23.04 15.50 14.91
N SER A 343 23.16 14.68 15.96
CA SER A 343 22.25 14.73 17.10
C SER A 343 22.37 16.07 17.83
N ALA A 344 23.59 16.53 18.10
CA ALA A 344 23.84 17.81 18.75
C ALA A 344 23.35 19.01 17.91
N GLN A 345 23.49 18.96 16.57
CA GLN A 345 22.96 19.98 15.65
C GLN A 345 21.43 20.10 15.70
N ALA A 346 20.72 18.97 15.89
CA ALA A 346 19.28 18.98 16.01
C ALA A 346 18.80 19.66 17.31
N GLU A 347 19.57 19.50 18.40
CA GLU A 347 19.28 20.12 19.70
C GLU A 347 19.75 21.58 19.77
N HIS A 348 20.83 21.94 19.06
CA HIS A 348 21.41 23.28 19.05
C HIS A 348 21.58 23.82 17.61
N PRO A 349 20.48 24.17 16.91
CA PRO A 349 20.54 24.63 15.52
C PRO A 349 21.45 25.86 15.35
N GLY A 350 22.30 25.83 14.32
CA GLY A 350 23.16 26.95 13.95
C GLY A 350 24.41 27.14 14.82
N ARG A 351 24.65 26.30 15.84
CA ARG A 351 25.83 26.40 16.73
C ARG A 351 27.02 25.54 16.30
N ILE A 352 26.75 24.47 15.53
CA ILE A 352 27.74 23.48 15.09
C ILE A 352 27.58 23.28 13.58
N VAL A 353 28.69 23.29 12.85
CA VAL A 353 28.77 22.97 11.42
C VAL A 353 29.70 21.77 11.24
N LEU A 354 29.28 20.81 10.41
CA LEU A 354 30.11 19.68 9.98
C LEU A 354 30.67 19.98 8.59
N ALA A 355 31.98 19.86 8.41
CA ALA A 355 32.64 20.01 7.11
C ALA A 355 33.58 18.83 6.89
N ASP A 356 33.44 18.13 5.77
CA ASP A 356 34.35 17.05 5.38
C ASP A 356 35.13 17.42 4.13
N VAL A 357 36.44 17.24 4.14
CA VAL A 357 37.33 17.56 3.00
C VAL A 357 38.03 16.30 2.45
N ASP A 358 38.42 16.35 1.18
CA ASP A 358 39.38 15.41 0.59
C ASP A 358 40.83 15.94 0.71
N ASP A 359 41.77 15.21 0.09
CA ASP A 359 43.19 15.57 0.03
C ASP A 359 43.54 16.65 -0.99
N ASP A 360 42.55 17.18 -1.72
CA ASP A 360 42.77 18.28 -2.66
C ASP A 360 42.88 19.60 -1.88
N PRO A 361 44.01 20.34 -1.98
CA PRO A 361 44.17 21.62 -1.29
C PRO A 361 43.06 22.64 -1.62
N ARG A 362 42.48 22.56 -2.82
CA ARG A 362 41.39 23.46 -3.25
C ARG A 362 40.14 23.32 -2.38
N SER A 363 39.94 22.15 -1.75
CA SER A 363 38.82 21.91 -0.84
C SER A 363 38.96 22.68 0.47
N LEU A 364 40.18 22.95 0.93
CA LEU A 364 40.40 23.86 2.06
C LEU A 364 40.27 25.33 1.65
N ASP A 365 40.72 25.68 0.43
CA ASP A 365 40.62 27.05 -0.08
C ASP A 365 39.16 27.53 -0.19
N VAL A 366 38.21 26.63 -0.53
CA VAL A 366 36.79 26.96 -0.68
C VAL A 366 36.01 26.97 0.64
N LEU A 367 36.57 26.41 1.73
CA LEU A 367 35.88 26.26 3.02
C LEU A 367 35.29 27.57 3.57
N PRO A 368 36.01 28.71 3.62
CA PRO A 368 35.44 29.95 4.15
C PRO A 368 34.21 30.44 3.36
N ALA A 369 34.23 30.32 2.03
CA ALA A 369 33.12 30.69 1.16
C ALA A 369 31.94 29.72 1.30
N ALA A 370 32.22 28.42 1.46
CA ALA A 370 31.20 27.41 1.72
C ALA A 370 30.51 27.62 3.07
N LEU A 371 31.23 28.03 4.12
CA LEU A 371 30.65 28.36 5.43
C LEU A 371 29.72 29.59 5.38
N GLY A 372 29.97 30.49 4.44
CA GLY A 372 29.16 31.70 4.21
C GLY A 372 27.75 31.43 3.69
N THR A 373 27.45 30.21 3.23
CA THR A 373 26.11 29.82 2.75
C THR A 373 25.12 29.58 3.90
N GLY A 374 25.63 29.37 5.12
CA GLY A 374 24.81 29.08 6.30
C GLY A 374 24.46 27.61 6.47
N GLU A 375 24.95 26.73 5.60
CA GLU A 375 24.66 25.30 5.63
C GLU A 375 25.29 24.61 6.85
N GLY A 376 24.52 23.73 7.49
CA GLY A 376 24.97 23.01 8.69
C GLY A 376 25.89 21.82 8.41
N GLN A 377 25.88 21.28 7.18
CA GLN A 377 26.67 20.13 6.79
C GLN A 377 27.21 20.32 5.38
N LEU A 378 28.51 20.15 5.21
CA LEU A 378 29.24 20.37 3.97
C LEU A 378 30.19 19.21 3.66
N ALA A 379 30.26 18.83 2.40
CA ALA A 379 31.39 18.06 1.86
C ALA A 379 32.08 18.91 0.78
N LEU A 380 33.41 19.03 0.87
CA LEU A 380 34.22 19.80 -0.07
C LEU A 380 35.12 18.82 -0.82
N ARG A 381 35.00 18.79 -2.14
CA ARG A 381 35.72 17.86 -3.01
C ARG A 381 36.28 18.56 -4.23
N ALA A 382 37.58 18.42 -4.45
CA ALA A 382 38.32 19.05 -5.55
C ALA A 382 37.97 20.55 -5.77
N GLY A 383 37.71 21.29 -4.69
CA GLY A 383 37.31 22.71 -4.72
C GLY A 383 35.83 23.00 -4.97
N THR A 384 34.97 21.99 -5.00
CA THR A 384 33.51 22.14 -5.11
C THR A 384 32.84 21.86 -3.77
N ALA A 385 31.87 22.69 -3.38
CA ALA A 385 31.10 22.51 -2.15
C ALA A 385 29.80 21.74 -2.42
N TYR A 386 29.45 20.83 -1.52
CA TYR A 386 28.25 20.01 -1.59
C TYR A 386 27.50 20.03 -0.27
N VAL A 387 26.18 19.91 -0.34
CA VAL A 387 25.28 19.72 0.81
C VAL A 387 24.60 18.36 0.75
N PRO A 388 24.30 17.75 1.91
CA PRO A 388 23.55 16.50 1.94
C PRO A 388 22.10 16.74 1.54
N ALA A 389 21.60 15.94 0.61
CA ALA A 389 20.21 15.87 0.21
C ALA A 389 19.74 14.42 0.28
N PHE A 390 18.47 14.22 0.65
CA PHE A 390 17.85 12.90 0.49
C PHE A 390 17.45 12.72 -0.97
N ALA A 391 18.06 11.76 -1.63
CA ALA A 391 17.61 11.26 -2.92
C ALA A 391 16.84 9.96 -2.71
N ARG A 392 15.87 9.70 -3.58
CA ARG A 392 15.24 8.39 -3.64
C ARG A 392 16.28 7.37 -4.11
N ALA A 393 16.26 6.19 -3.49
CA ALA A 393 17.20 5.11 -3.79
C ALA A 393 16.91 4.48 -5.15
#